data_AF-A0A1M6VE84-F1
#
_entry.id   AF-A0A1M6VE84-F1
#
_cell.length_a   1.000
_cell.length_b   1.000
_cell.length_c   1.000
_cell.angle_alpha   90.00
_cell.angle_beta   90.00
_cell.angle_gamma   90.00
#
_symmetry.space_group_name_H-M   'P 1'
#
loop_
_entity.id
_entity.type
_entity.pdbx_description
1 polymer ?
#
loop_
_entity_poly.entity_id
_entity_poly.type
_entity_poly.pdbx_seq_one_letter_code
_entity_poly.pdbx_strand_id
1 'polypeptide(L)' 'MQESREKYENYPKYLVPEFAKITYIDKTGLDNEDVIAEAPYDGMTNDIREGRYFDTSYNRLKK' A
#
# COMPACT_ATOMS: atom_id res chain seq x y z
N MET A 1 4.03 -5.31 17.75
CA MET A 1 2.99 -6.23 17.23
C MET A 1 2.91 -7.51 18.06
N GLN A 2 4.01 -8.23 18.29
CA GLN A 2 4.02 -9.50 19.02
C GLN A 2 3.59 -9.40 20.49
N GLU A 3 4.18 -8.49 21.27
CA GLU A 3 3.78 -8.28 22.68
C GLU A 3 2.30 -7.88 22.82
N SER A 4 1.81 -7.02 21.92
CA SER A 4 0.43 -6.52 21.95
C SER A 4 -0.59 -7.65 21.72
N ARG A 5 -0.33 -8.58 20.80
CA ARG A 5 -1.25 -9.70 20.53
C ARG A 5 -1.26 -10.76 21.64
N GLU A 6 -0.26 -10.79 22.52
CA GLU A 6 -0.19 -11.68 23.68
C GLU A 6 -0.80 -11.05 24.93
N LYS A 7 -0.67 -9.72 25.08
CA LYS A 7 -1.17 -8.98 26.24
C LYS A 7 -2.68 -8.77 26.25
N TYR A 8 -3.31 -8.62 25.08
CA TYR A 8 -4.72 -8.22 24.99
C TYR A 8 -5.61 -9.33 24.43
N GLU A 9 -6.92 -9.23 24.72
CA GLU A 9 -7.91 -10.22 24.31
C GLU A 9 -8.02 -10.37 22.79
N ASN A 10 -8.15 -11.62 22.37
CA ASN A 10 -8.15 -12.01 20.96
C ASN A 10 -9.54 -12.46 20.46
N TYR A 11 -10.49 -12.72 21.36
CA TYR A 11 -11.83 -13.20 21.04
C TYR A 11 -12.91 -12.40 21.78
N PRO A 12 -14.11 -12.23 21.19
CA PRO A 12 -14.50 -12.66 19.85
C PRO A 12 -13.83 -11.85 18.73
N LYS A 13 -13.72 -12.45 17.53
CA LYS A 13 -13.15 -11.78 16.36
C LYS A 13 -14.16 -10.83 15.71
N TYR A 14 -13.66 -9.71 15.18
CA TYR A 14 -14.44 -8.84 14.31
C TYR A 14 -14.33 -9.33 12.86
N LEU A 15 -15.44 -9.78 12.27
CA LEU A 15 -15.50 -10.31 10.91
C LEU A 15 -15.89 -9.19 9.93
N VAL A 16 -15.12 -9.02 8.85
CA VAL A 16 -15.37 -7.98 7.83
C VAL A 16 -15.41 -8.63 6.44
N PRO A 17 -16.59 -9.03 5.93
CA PRO A 17 -16.74 -9.60 4.60
C PRO A 17 -17.14 -8.53 3.56
N GLU A 18 -16.16 -7.97 2.84
CA GLU A 18 -16.37 -6.90 1.85
C GLU A 18 -15.72 -7.20 0.49
N PHE A 19 -16.38 -6.78 -0.59
CA PHE A 19 -15.80 -6.74 -1.94
C PHE A 19 -15.21 -5.35 -2.22
N ALA A 20 -14.17 -5.29 -3.06
CA ALA A 20 -13.58 -4.03 -3.52
C ALA A 20 -13.44 -4.02 -5.06
N LYS A 21 -13.45 -2.81 -5.64
CA LYS A 21 -13.14 -2.61 -7.06
C LYS A 21 -11.68 -2.16 -7.19
N ILE A 22 -10.95 -2.80 -8.10
CA ILE A 22 -9.60 -2.37 -8.46
C ILE A 22 -9.71 -1.03 -9.22
N THR A 23 -8.97 -0.02 -8.77
CA THR A 23 -8.96 1.33 -9.37
C THR A 23 -7.64 1.69 -10.06
N TYR A 24 -6.63 0.82 -9.97
CA TYR A 24 -5.32 0.98 -10.61
C TYR A 24 -4.63 -0.38 -10.73
N ILE A 25 -3.91 -0.61 -11.83
CA ILE A 25 -3.07 -1.79 -12.05
C ILE A 25 -1.92 -1.40 -12.99
N ASP A 26 -0.71 -1.81 -12.66
CA ASP A 26 0.46 -1.62 -13.52
C ASP A 26 1.54 -2.69 -13.25
N LYS A 27 2.51 -2.82 -14.16
CA LYS A 27 3.60 -3.80 -14.09
C LYS A 27 4.87 -3.14 -13.53
N THR A 28 5.19 -3.45 -12.28
CA THR A 28 6.27 -2.78 -11.52
C THR A 28 7.62 -3.50 -11.56
N GLY A 29 7.65 -4.73 -12.09
CA GLY A 29 8.77 -5.67 -11.90
C GLY A 29 8.68 -6.46 -10.59
N LEU A 30 9.54 -7.45 -10.43
CA LEU A 30 9.73 -8.20 -9.18
C LEU A 30 10.78 -7.47 -8.32
N ASP A 31 10.68 -7.58 -7.00
CA ASP A 31 11.65 -7.06 -6.03
C ASP A 31 11.96 -5.56 -6.17
N ASN A 32 10.96 -4.77 -6.56
CA ASN A 32 11.08 -3.31 -6.65
C ASN A 32 10.78 -2.66 -5.29
N GLU A 33 11.85 -2.33 -4.56
CA GLU A 33 11.81 -1.72 -3.23
C GLU A 33 11.25 -0.30 -3.21
N ASP A 34 11.06 0.36 -4.36
CA ASP A 34 10.49 1.71 -4.44
C ASP A 34 8.95 1.70 -4.46
N VAL A 35 8.27 0.56 -4.65
CA VAL A 35 6.80 0.50 -4.82
C VAL A 35 6.05 0.88 -3.55
N ILE A 36 6.49 0.41 -2.38
CA ILE A 36 5.92 0.76 -1.06
C ILE A 36 7.07 1.11 -0.11
N ALA A 37 7.58 2.33 -0.25
CA ALA A 37 8.81 2.80 0.42
C ALA A 37 8.62 3.99 1.37
N GLU A 38 7.40 4.53 1.49
CA GLU A 38 7.10 5.66 2.37
C GLU A 38 5.71 5.55 3.00
N ALA A 39 5.46 6.35 4.04
CA ALA A 39 4.14 6.47 4.63
C ALA A 39 3.16 7.11 3.64
N PRO A 40 1.89 6.68 3.60
CA PRO A 40 0.89 7.29 2.73
C PRO A 40 0.66 8.76 3.10
N TYR A 41 0.43 9.58 2.08
CA TYR A 41 0.07 10.99 2.22
C TYR A 41 -1.20 11.32 1.41
N ASP A 42 -1.84 12.43 1.75
CA ASP A 42 -3.08 12.86 1.08
C ASP A 42 -2.83 13.14 -0.41
N GLY A 43 -3.64 12.55 -1.29
CA GLY A 43 -3.45 12.64 -2.74
C GLY A 43 -2.48 11.64 -3.36
N MET A 44 -1.74 10.81 -2.59
CA MET A 44 -0.79 9.81 -3.12
C MET A 44 -1.42 8.90 -4.19
N THR A 45 -2.67 8.46 -3.99
CA THR A 45 -3.34 7.59 -4.96
C THR A 45 -3.61 8.28 -6.31
N ASN A 46 -3.83 9.59 -6.31
CA ASN A 46 -3.98 10.35 -7.55
C ASN A 46 -2.62 10.54 -8.22
N ASP A 47 -1.57 10.86 -7.45
CA ASP A 47 -0.21 10.96 -7.99
C ASP A 47 0.25 9.65 -8.66
N ILE A 48 -0.10 8.49 -8.10
CA ILE A 48 0.18 7.18 -8.71
C ILE A 48 -0.63 7.03 -10.02
N ARG A 49 -1.95 7.19 -9.97
CA ARG A 49 -2.82 6.99 -11.15
C ARG A 49 -2.55 7.96 -12.29
N GLU A 50 -2.12 9.18 -11.97
CA GLU A 50 -1.87 10.26 -12.92
C GLU A 50 -0.39 10.29 -13.37
N GLY A 51 0.41 9.29 -13.00
CA GLY A 51 1.80 9.14 -13.47
C GLY A 51 2.78 10.17 -12.90
N ARG A 52 2.46 10.78 -11.76
CA ARG A 52 3.29 11.78 -11.07
C ARG A 52 4.14 11.23 -9.92
N TYR A 53 4.01 9.94 -9.63
CA TYR A 53 4.71 9.30 -8.50
C TYR A 53 5.93 8.46 -8.93
N PHE A 54 5.82 7.74 -10.05
CA PHE A 54 6.87 6.86 -10.58
C PHE A 54 7.48 7.38 -11.88
N ASP A 55 8.76 7.09 -12.11
CA ASP A 55 9.43 7.29 -13.40
C ASP A 55 9.10 6.17 -14.40
N THR A 56 9.68 6.23 -15.60
CA THR A 56 9.47 5.23 -16.66
C THR A 56 9.98 3.83 -16.31
N SER A 57 10.87 3.71 -15.34
CA SER A 57 11.43 2.45 -14.84
C SER A 57 10.73 1.97 -13.56
N TYR A 58 9.63 2.64 -13.18
CA TYR A 58 8.85 2.37 -11.97
C TYR A 58 9.61 2.64 -10.65
N ASN A 59 10.54 3.60 -10.64
CA ASN A 59 11.19 4.09 -9.42
C ASN A 59 10.50 5.36 -8.91
N ARG A 60 10.58 5.64 -7.61
CA ARG A 60 9.98 6.86 -7.03
C ARG A 60 10.66 8.11 -7.58
N LEU A 61 9.88 9.07 -8.08
CA LEU A 61 10.38 10.36 -8.56
C LEU A 61 10.97 11.23 -7.44
N LYS A 62 10.42 11.12 -6.24
CA LYS A 62 10.89 11.80 -5.03
C LYS A 62 11.26 10.72 -4.01
N LYS A 63 12.52 10.67 -3.60
CA LYS A 63 13.02 9.69 -2.63
C LYS A 63 13.00 10.25 -1.22
#